data_AF-A0A4S8LX60-F1
#
_entry.id   AF-A0A4S8LX60-F1
#
_cell.length_a   1.000
_cell.length_b   1.000
_cell.length_c   1.000
_cell.angle_alpha   90.00
_cell.angle_beta   90.00
_cell.angle_gamma   90.00
#
_symmetry.space_group_name_H-M   'P 1'
#
loop_
_entity.id
_entity.type
_entity.pdbx_description
1 polymer ?
#
loop_
_entity_poly.entity_id
_entity_poly.type
_entity_poly.pdbx_seq_one_letter_code
_entity_poly.pdbx_strand_id
1 'polypeptide(L)'
;MLCPKGHGYPLWTPELDEETLEHHKDGIKVGDVGFITQDGGFEFLFNITLPGDHDIHKRRGVPGNFEPLILDDKAGYSTRKNQIPREGCVHSRGSVFNVRASRYVLEGAALLLPQGASQTDYRKKGSLHAFAAAHAETWYRYFLEQGYSDIQNGSLYIISGFLKTACYYAAVF
;
A
#
# COMPACT_ATOMS: atom_id res chain seq x y z
N MET A 1 -1.27 15.23 -1.60
CA MET A 1 -2.18 14.10 -1.90
C MET A 1 -2.17 13.69 -3.38
N LEU A 2 -1.96 12.40 -3.71
CA LEU A 2 -2.04 11.79 -5.06
C LEU A 2 -3.45 11.27 -5.41
N CYS A 3 -4.34 11.17 -4.42
CA CYS A 3 -5.75 10.79 -4.57
C CYS A 3 -6.48 11.43 -5.77
N PRO A 4 -6.24 12.72 -6.13
CA PRO A 4 -7.03 13.35 -7.19
C PRO A 4 -6.71 12.88 -8.62
N LYS A 5 -5.64 12.10 -8.82
CA LYS A 5 -5.34 11.44 -10.11
C LYS A 5 -5.81 9.97 -10.15
N GLY A 6 -6.39 9.45 -9.06
CA GLY A 6 -6.85 8.06 -8.98
C GLY A 6 -5.73 7.01 -8.88
N HIS A 7 -4.51 7.41 -8.53
CA HIS A 7 -3.34 6.52 -8.45
C HIS A 7 -3.12 5.89 -7.06
N GLY A 8 -4.06 6.03 -6.13
CA GLY A 8 -3.98 5.50 -4.76
C GLY A 8 -3.51 6.52 -3.72
N TYR A 9 -3.19 6.02 -2.52
CA TYR A 9 -2.71 6.83 -1.39
C TYR A 9 -1.18 6.98 -1.46
N PRO A 10 -0.64 8.22 -1.47
CA PRO A 10 0.80 8.42 -1.28
C PRO A 10 1.16 8.06 0.16
N LEU A 11 2.13 7.17 0.34
CA LEU A 11 2.81 6.99 1.62
C LEU A 11 3.91 8.05 1.74
N TRP A 12 4.07 8.61 2.93
CA TRP A 12 5.16 9.53 3.23
C TRP A 12 6.49 8.77 3.30
N THR A 13 6.45 7.58 3.91
CA THR A 13 7.55 6.62 3.97
C THR A 13 7.11 5.36 3.23
N PRO A 14 7.54 5.15 1.96
CA PRO A 14 7.11 4.01 1.15
C PRO A 14 7.82 2.70 1.55
N GLU A 15 8.91 2.81 2.32
CA GLU A 15 9.68 1.66 2.79
C GLU A 15 8.92 0.97 3.93
N LEU A 16 8.82 -0.35 3.83
CA LEU A 16 8.36 -1.19 4.92
C LEU A 16 9.48 -1.29 5.96
N ASP A 17 9.12 -1.54 7.22
CA ASP A 17 10.13 -1.80 8.26
C ASP A 17 11.04 -2.99 7.87
N GLU A 18 12.29 -2.98 8.36
CA GLU A 18 13.30 -4.00 7.99
C GLU A 18 12.83 -5.43 8.29
N GLU A 19 12.10 -5.62 9.40
CA GLU A 19 11.60 -6.91 9.87
C GLU A 19 10.49 -7.48 8.95
N THR A 20 9.64 -6.61 8.43
CA THR A 20 8.65 -6.90 7.39
C THR A 20 9.36 -7.20 6.08
N LEU A 21 10.42 -6.48 5.71
CA LEU A 21 11.18 -6.73 4.48
C LEU A 21 11.89 -8.09 4.46
N GLU A 22 12.36 -8.61 5.61
CA GLU A 22 12.98 -9.94 5.71
C GLU A 22 12.07 -11.05 5.16
N HIS A 23 10.78 -10.94 5.46
CA HIS A 23 9.74 -11.90 5.10
C HIS A 23 8.90 -11.44 3.89
N HIS A 24 9.13 -10.21 3.43
CA HIS A 24 8.36 -9.56 2.37
C HIS A 24 9.27 -8.88 1.32
N LYS A 25 10.19 -9.66 0.76
CA LYS A 25 11.27 -9.20 -0.15
C LYS A 25 10.82 -8.44 -1.39
N ASP A 26 9.60 -8.71 -1.88
CA ASP A 26 9.07 -8.02 -3.05
C ASP A 26 8.38 -6.70 -2.69
N GLY A 27 8.37 -6.31 -1.41
CA GLY A 27 7.57 -5.20 -0.89
C GLY A 27 6.07 -5.47 -1.04
N ILE A 28 5.26 -4.42 -0.87
CA ILE A 28 3.79 -4.49 -0.86
C ILE A 28 3.20 -5.30 -2.05
N LYS A 29 2.19 -6.12 -1.74
CA LYS A 29 1.44 -6.99 -2.67
C LYS A 29 -0.06 -6.79 -2.52
N VAL A 30 -0.80 -7.26 -3.53
CA VAL A 30 -2.26 -7.33 -3.43
C VAL A 30 -2.65 -8.30 -2.31
N GLY A 31 -3.63 -7.90 -1.51
CA GLY A 31 -4.08 -8.68 -0.36
C GLY A 31 -3.36 -8.36 0.95
N ASP A 32 -2.32 -7.52 0.93
CA ASP A 32 -1.76 -7.01 2.17
C ASP A 32 -2.81 -6.18 2.91
N VAL A 33 -2.94 -6.45 4.20
CA VAL A 33 -3.79 -5.72 5.13
C VAL A 33 -2.92 -4.96 6.09
N GLY A 34 -3.25 -3.70 6.31
CA GLY A 34 -2.48 -2.83 7.19
C GLY A 34 -3.21 -1.55 7.51
N PHE A 35 -2.53 -0.64 8.21
CA PHE A 35 -3.04 0.69 8.50
C PHE A 35 -1.97 1.75 8.21
N ILE A 36 -2.40 2.99 8.08
CA ILE A 36 -1.50 4.13 7.89
C ILE A 36 -1.10 4.66 9.26
N THR A 37 0.20 4.73 9.53
CA THR A 37 0.77 5.21 10.79
C THR A 37 0.72 6.74 10.87
N GLN A 38 0.93 7.30 12.07
CA GLN A 38 0.90 8.76 12.27
C GLN A 38 1.99 9.51 11.48
N ASP A 39 3.13 8.86 11.24
CA ASP A 39 4.23 9.35 10.41
C ASP A 39 4.00 9.13 8.90
N GLY A 40 2.85 8.60 8.51
CA GLY A 40 2.44 8.43 7.11
C GLY A 40 3.02 7.22 6.40
N GLY A 41 3.57 6.26 7.16
CA GLY A 41 3.99 4.95 6.67
C GLY A 41 2.81 3.97 6.55
N PHE A 42 3.09 2.80 5.95
CA PHE A 42 2.13 1.69 5.93
C PHE A 42 2.63 0.57 6.82
N GLU A 43 1.84 0.25 7.85
CA GLU A 43 2.13 -0.81 8.79
C GLU A 43 1.44 -2.11 8.35
N PHE A 44 2.24 -3.12 7.99
CA PHE A 44 1.78 -4.38 7.41
C PHE A 44 1.34 -5.38 8.47
N LEU A 45 0.07 -5.79 8.52
CA LEU A 45 -0.42 -6.74 9.52
C LEU A 45 -0.31 -8.20 9.06
N PHE A 46 -0.91 -8.52 7.92
CA PHE A 46 -0.98 -9.88 7.34
C PHE A 46 -1.43 -9.81 5.87
N ASN A 47 -1.39 -10.92 5.14
CA ASN A 47 -1.88 -10.98 3.75
C ASN A 47 -3.05 -11.97 3.63
N ILE A 48 -4.19 -11.50 3.11
CA ILE A 48 -5.42 -12.31 3.04
C ILE A 48 -5.38 -13.41 1.97
N THR A 49 -4.38 -13.44 1.10
CA THR A 49 -4.30 -14.37 -0.05
C THR A 49 -3.33 -15.51 0.18
N LEU A 50 -2.52 -15.42 1.25
CA LEU A 50 -1.52 -16.42 1.60
C LEU A 50 -2.04 -17.34 2.71
N PRO A 51 -1.61 -18.61 2.76
CA PRO A 51 -1.97 -19.52 3.84
C PRO A 51 -1.67 -18.96 5.24
N GLY A 52 -2.47 -19.35 6.24
CA GLY A 52 -2.29 -18.85 7.62
C GLY A 52 -0.94 -19.20 8.26
N ASP A 53 -0.30 -20.28 7.80
CA ASP A 53 1.02 -20.77 8.22
C ASP A 53 2.18 -20.18 7.39
N HIS A 54 1.91 -19.31 6.43
CA HIS A 54 2.92 -18.67 5.61
C HIS A 54 3.90 -17.84 6.48
N ASP A 55 5.18 -17.83 6.12
CA ASP A 55 6.25 -17.19 6.90
C ASP A 55 5.98 -15.71 7.23
N ILE A 56 5.35 -14.99 6.31
CA ILE A 56 4.95 -13.58 6.48
C ILE A 56 3.99 -13.35 7.67
N HIS A 57 3.27 -14.38 8.10
CA HIS A 57 2.33 -14.33 9.22
C HIS A 57 2.99 -14.68 10.56
N LYS A 58 4.26 -15.11 10.58
CA LYS A 58 4.92 -15.54 11.84
C LYS A 58 5.01 -14.43 12.89
N ARG A 59 5.15 -13.17 12.46
CA ARG A 59 5.33 -12.02 13.36
C ARG A 59 4.05 -11.64 14.09
N ARG A 60 2.93 -11.53 13.36
CA ARG A 60 1.66 -10.97 13.88
C ARG A 60 0.52 -11.97 13.91
N GLY A 61 0.74 -13.16 13.37
CA GLY A 61 -0.27 -14.19 13.18
C GLY A 61 -1.36 -13.77 12.20
N VAL A 62 -2.41 -14.58 12.19
CA VAL A 62 -3.66 -14.30 11.49
C VAL A 62 -4.83 -14.49 12.46
N PRO A 63 -5.98 -13.84 12.21
CA PRO A 63 -7.20 -14.06 12.98
C PRO A 63 -7.61 -15.54 13.01
N GLY A 64 -8.38 -15.95 14.04
CA GLY A 64 -8.85 -17.33 14.16
C GLY A 64 -9.72 -17.78 12.97
N ASN A 65 -9.63 -19.06 12.61
CA ASN A 65 -10.31 -19.65 11.44
C ASN A 65 -10.02 -18.92 10.11
N PHE A 66 -8.80 -18.38 9.98
CA PHE A 66 -8.39 -17.69 8.78
C PHE A 66 -8.36 -18.64 7.57
N GLU A 67 -9.15 -18.28 6.55
CA GLU A 67 -9.15 -18.92 5.25
C GLU A 67 -8.67 -17.91 4.20
N PRO A 68 -7.65 -18.26 3.38
CA PRO A 68 -7.13 -17.33 2.40
C PRO A 68 -8.13 -17.08 1.27
N LEU A 69 -8.26 -15.81 0.88
CA LEU A 69 -8.97 -15.39 -0.32
C LEU A 69 -8.21 -15.86 -1.56
N ILE A 70 -8.81 -16.77 -2.31
CA ILE A 70 -8.29 -17.21 -3.60
C ILE A 70 -8.55 -16.12 -4.65
N LEU A 71 -7.47 -15.55 -5.17
CA LEU A 71 -7.53 -14.59 -6.27
C LEU A 71 -7.59 -15.30 -7.62
N ASP A 72 -8.23 -14.66 -8.58
CA ASP A 72 -8.19 -15.11 -9.97
C ASP A 72 -6.89 -14.63 -10.61
N ASP A 73 -5.85 -15.46 -10.59
CA ASP A 73 -4.53 -15.10 -11.11
C ASP A 73 -4.49 -14.81 -12.61
N LYS A 74 -5.45 -15.35 -13.39
CA LYS A 74 -5.44 -15.23 -14.85
C LYS A 74 -6.18 -14.00 -15.36
N ALA A 75 -7.34 -13.69 -14.78
CA ALA A 75 -8.18 -12.57 -15.22
C ALA A 75 -8.31 -11.45 -14.19
N GLY A 76 -7.82 -11.67 -12.97
CA GLY A 76 -7.91 -10.73 -11.87
C GLY A 76 -6.91 -9.59 -11.96
N TYR A 77 -5.76 -9.77 -12.60
CA TYR A 77 -4.70 -8.75 -12.64
C TYR A 77 -4.65 -7.94 -13.93
N SER A 78 -4.32 -6.66 -13.78
CA SER A 78 -4.02 -5.72 -14.86
C SER A 78 -2.65 -5.12 -14.63
N THR A 79 -1.71 -5.39 -15.53
CA THR A 79 -0.37 -4.79 -15.46
C THR A 79 -0.19 -3.78 -16.59
N ARG A 80 0.06 -2.52 -16.25
CA ARG A 80 0.48 -1.48 -17.17
C ARG A 80 1.96 -1.19 -16.98
N LYS A 81 2.78 -1.70 -17.90
CA LYS A 81 4.21 -1.40 -17.95
C LYS A 81 4.40 0.08 -18.30
N ASN A 82 5.37 0.74 -17.68
CA ASN A 82 5.69 2.15 -17.91
C ASN A 82 4.48 3.08 -17.72
N GLN A 83 3.60 2.77 -16.75
CA GLN A 83 2.49 3.65 -16.35
C GLN A 83 3.00 5.06 -16.02
N ILE A 84 4.18 5.13 -15.40
CA ILE A 84 4.96 6.36 -15.35
C ILE A 84 6.18 6.15 -16.25
N PRO A 85 6.39 7.02 -17.26
CA PRO A 85 7.53 6.93 -18.14
C PRO A 85 8.83 7.14 -17.37
N ARG A 86 9.95 6.74 -17.97
CA ARG A 86 11.29 7.07 -17.46
C ARG A 86 11.43 8.56 -17.26
N GLU A 87 12.16 8.94 -16.22
CA GLU A 87 12.32 10.33 -15.75
C GLU A 87 10.99 10.98 -15.36
N GLY A 88 9.94 10.18 -15.15
CA GLY A 88 8.64 10.66 -14.72
C GLY A 88 8.63 11.12 -13.26
N CYS A 89 7.67 11.97 -12.93
CA CYS A 89 7.49 12.52 -11.58
C CYS A 89 6.10 12.21 -11.05
N VAL A 90 6.04 11.80 -9.77
CA VAL A 90 4.81 11.65 -9.00
C VAL A 90 4.84 12.69 -7.89
N HIS A 91 3.85 13.58 -7.82
CA HIS A 91 3.85 14.69 -6.86
C HIS A 91 2.47 14.92 -6.24
N SER A 92 2.45 15.47 -5.03
CA SER A 92 1.21 15.90 -4.38
C SER A 92 0.51 17.04 -5.16
N ARG A 93 -0.83 17.04 -5.22
CA ARG A 93 -1.59 18.18 -5.78
C ARG A 93 -1.39 19.43 -4.91
N GLY A 94 -0.99 20.54 -5.53
CA GLY A 94 -0.58 21.79 -4.88
C GLY A 94 0.74 22.33 -5.44
N SER A 95 1.60 21.42 -5.90
CA SER A 95 2.85 21.76 -6.58
C SER A 95 2.66 21.74 -8.09
N VAL A 96 2.62 22.91 -8.72
CA VAL A 96 2.86 23.05 -10.15
C VAL A 96 4.37 22.93 -10.32
N PHE A 97 4.85 21.82 -10.89
CA PHE A 97 6.26 21.67 -11.25
C PHE A 97 6.57 22.52 -12.50
N ASN A 98 6.42 23.83 -12.35
CA ASN A 98 7.13 24.84 -13.12
C ASN A 98 7.98 25.56 -12.07
N VAL A 99 9.30 25.37 -12.10
CA VAL A 99 10.21 26.07 -11.20
C VAL A 99 10.21 27.57 -11.56
N ARG A 100 9.20 28.29 -11.05
CA ARG A 100 9.23 29.70 -10.75
C ARG A 100 8.78 29.82 -9.31
N ALA A 101 9.77 29.90 -8.41
CA ALA A 101 9.57 30.14 -6.99
C ALA A 101 8.71 31.41 -6.82
N SER A 102 7.43 31.21 -6.51
CA SER A 102 6.58 32.26 -5.98
C SER A 102 6.53 32.08 -4.45
N ARG A 103 6.38 33.19 -3.76
CA ARG A 103 6.74 33.49 -2.36
C ARG A 103 5.92 32.76 -1.28
N TYR A 104 5.41 31.56 -1.55
CA TYR A 104 4.60 30.76 -0.64
C TYR A 104 5.36 29.47 -0.28
N VAL A 105 5.49 29.19 1.02
CA VAL A 105 6.02 27.92 1.53
C VAL A 105 5.00 26.85 1.16
N LEU A 106 5.32 26.05 0.14
CA LEU A 106 4.50 24.92 -0.28
C LEU A 106 5.18 23.66 0.24
N GLU A 107 4.68 23.14 1.37
CA GLU A 107 5.07 21.81 1.84
C GLU A 107 4.67 20.78 0.78
N GLY A 108 5.65 20.08 0.22
CA GLY A 108 5.42 19.17 -0.89
C GLY A 108 6.50 18.13 -1.06
N ALA A 109 6.08 16.90 -1.34
CA ALA A 109 6.96 15.82 -1.78
C ALA A 109 6.76 15.53 -3.28
N ALA A 110 7.89 15.31 -3.96
CA ALA A 110 7.95 14.79 -5.32
C ALA A 110 8.84 13.54 -5.36
N LEU A 111 8.33 12.49 -5.99
CA LEU A 111 9.07 11.27 -6.30
C LEU A 111 9.48 11.31 -7.78
N LEU A 112 10.77 11.45 -8.02
CA LEU A 112 11.37 11.29 -9.34
C LEU A 112 11.65 9.81 -9.57
N LEU A 113 11.20 9.28 -10.71
CA LEU A 113 11.31 7.87 -11.06
C LEU A 113 12.19 7.73 -12.31
N PRO A 114 13.53 7.69 -12.17
CA PRO A 114 14.45 7.63 -13.30
C PRO A 114 14.14 6.47 -14.25
N GLN A 115 13.78 5.32 -13.68
CA GLN A 115 13.43 4.12 -14.45
C GLN A 115 11.93 4.00 -14.75
N GLY A 116 11.14 5.02 -14.41
CA GLY A 116 9.69 4.99 -14.51
C GLY A 116 9.08 4.03 -13.51
N ALA A 117 7.81 3.66 -13.70
CA ALA A 117 7.16 2.68 -12.85
C ALA A 117 6.07 1.90 -13.58
N SER A 118 5.88 0.66 -13.14
CA SER A 118 4.81 -0.20 -13.62
C SER A 118 3.70 -0.29 -12.58
N GLN A 119 2.45 -0.23 -13.05
CA GLN A 119 1.28 -0.38 -12.20
C GLN A 119 0.72 -1.79 -12.35
N THR A 120 0.39 -2.41 -11.23
CA THR A 120 -0.37 -3.66 -11.17
C THR A 120 -1.61 -3.42 -10.33
N ASP A 121 -2.79 -3.63 -10.90
CA ASP A 121 -4.07 -3.53 -10.20
C ASP A 121 -4.80 -4.87 -10.24
N TYR A 122 -5.41 -5.27 -9.12
CA TYR A 122 -6.41 -6.32 -9.10
C TYR A 122 -7.77 -5.74 -9.50
N ARG A 123 -8.30 -6.16 -10.66
CA ARG A 123 -9.53 -5.66 -11.28
C ARG A 123 -10.78 -6.04 -10.51
N LYS A 124 -10.82 -7.24 -9.93
CA LYS A 124 -11.99 -7.76 -9.21
C LYS A 124 -12.05 -7.23 -7.78
N LYS A 125 -11.91 -5.91 -7.58
CA LYS A 125 -11.90 -5.26 -6.25
C LYS A 125 -13.13 -5.60 -5.40
N GLY A 126 -14.25 -5.94 -6.04
CA GLY A 126 -15.46 -6.42 -5.37
C GLY A 126 -15.22 -7.65 -4.50
N SER A 127 -14.34 -8.59 -4.90
CA SER A 127 -14.05 -9.77 -4.06
C SER A 127 -13.21 -9.38 -2.84
N LEU A 128 -12.26 -8.46 -2.98
CA LEU A 128 -11.49 -7.92 -1.86
C LEU A 128 -12.41 -7.20 -0.87
N HIS A 129 -13.32 -6.36 -1.37
CA HIS A 129 -14.27 -5.64 -0.53
C HIS A 129 -15.26 -6.56 0.18
N ALA A 130 -15.82 -7.55 -0.52
CA ALA A 130 -16.73 -8.53 0.08
C ALA A 130 -16.03 -9.33 1.18
N PHE A 131 -14.78 -9.74 0.93
CA PHE A 131 -13.96 -10.43 1.92
C PHE A 131 -13.68 -9.52 3.14
N ALA A 132 -13.28 -8.27 2.90
CA ALA A 132 -13.10 -7.28 3.96
C ALA A 132 -14.38 -7.12 4.81
N ALA A 133 -15.52 -6.93 4.17
CA ALA A 133 -16.79 -6.71 4.86
C ALA A 133 -17.21 -7.91 5.72
N ALA A 134 -16.92 -9.14 5.25
CA ALA A 134 -17.25 -10.36 5.98
C ALA A 134 -16.34 -10.60 7.21
N HIS A 135 -15.10 -10.09 7.19
CA HIS A 135 -14.09 -10.42 8.20
C HIS A 135 -13.54 -9.24 9.00
N ALA A 136 -13.83 -7.99 8.62
CA ALA A 136 -13.24 -6.80 9.25
C ALA A 136 -13.42 -6.79 10.77
N GLU A 137 -14.60 -7.15 11.27
CA GLU A 137 -14.87 -7.20 12.72
C GLU A 137 -13.92 -8.16 13.46
N THR A 138 -13.69 -9.36 12.90
CA THR A 138 -12.80 -10.34 13.53
C THR A 138 -11.35 -9.89 13.47
N TRP A 139 -10.96 -9.18 12.42
CA TRP A 139 -9.62 -8.61 12.30
C TRP A 139 -9.39 -7.53 13.35
N TYR A 140 -10.32 -6.58 13.51
CA TYR A 140 -10.22 -5.56 14.57
C TYR A 140 -10.12 -6.20 15.95
N ARG A 141 -11.00 -7.16 16.27
CA ARG A 141 -10.97 -7.84 17.57
C ARG A 141 -9.62 -8.53 17.82
N TYR A 142 -9.12 -9.26 16.82
CA TYR A 142 -7.83 -9.95 16.92
C TYR A 142 -6.67 -9.00 17.21
N PHE A 143 -6.53 -7.90 16.45
CA PHE A 143 -5.42 -6.98 16.66
C PHE A 143 -5.56 -6.15 17.93
N LEU A 144 -6.78 -5.82 18.37
CA LEU A 144 -7.01 -5.21 19.68
C LEU A 144 -6.55 -6.13 20.82
N GLU A 145 -6.85 -7.42 20.74
CA GLU A 145 -6.40 -8.43 21.72
C GLU A 145 -4.86 -8.59 21.73
N GLN A 146 -4.20 -8.36 20.60
CA GLN A 146 -2.74 -8.35 20.46
C GLN A 146 -2.07 -7.03 20.92
N GLY A 147 -2.86 -6.05 21.41
CA GLY A 147 -2.34 -4.79 21.93
C GLY A 147 -2.20 -3.65 20.91
N TYR A 148 -2.74 -3.80 19.70
CA TYR A 148 -2.77 -2.71 18.70
C TYR A 148 -3.93 -1.74 18.98
N SER A 149 -3.82 -0.94 20.05
CA SER A 149 -4.84 0.03 20.47
C SER A 149 -5.04 1.19 19.49
N ASP A 150 -4.04 1.45 18.65
CA ASP A 150 -4.02 2.62 17.76
C ASP A 150 -4.78 2.39 16.45
N ILE A 151 -5.23 1.16 16.18
CA ILE A 151 -6.02 0.84 15.00
C ILE A 151 -7.46 1.35 15.21
N GLN A 152 -7.76 2.49 14.62
CA GLN A 152 -9.10 3.08 14.68
C GLN A 152 -10.08 2.33 13.79
N ASN A 153 -11.35 2.28 14.18
CA ASN A 153 -12.37 1.68 13.32
C ASN A 153 -12.45 2.41 11.97
N GLY A 154 -12.38 1.64 10.88
CA GLY A 154 -12.27 2.14 9.51
C GLY A 154 -10.85 2.50 9.05
N SER A 155 -9.80 2.25 9.85
CA SER A 155 -8.41 2.55 9.48
C SER A 155 -7.66 1.38 8.82
N LEU A 156 -8.27 0.20 8.74
CA LEU A 156 -7.69 -0.93 8.00
C LEU A 156 -7.85 -0.75 6.49
N TYR A 157 -6.75 -0.95 5.77
CA TYR A 157 -6.67 -0.91 4.32
C TYR A 157 -6.32 -2.28 3.78
N ILE A 158 -6.94 -2.65 2.66
CA ILE A 158 -6.52 -3.79 1.83
C ILE A 158 -5.87 -3.24 0.57
N ILE A 159 -4.67 -3.69 0.29
CA ILE A 159 -3.97 -3.34 -0.93
C ILE A 159 -4.63 -4.06 -2.11
N SER A 160 -5.20 -3.28 -3.03
CA SER A 160 -5.84 -3.78 -4.26
C SER A 160 -4.98 -3.61 -5.50
N GLY A 161 -3.81 -2.99 -5.36
CA GLY A 161 -2.89 -2.72 -6.45
C GLY A 161 -1.69 -1.92 -5.95
N PHE A 162 -0.64 -1.87 -6.75
CA PHE A 162 0.59 -1.18 -6.41
C PHE A 162 1.28 -0.61 -7.65
N LEU A 163 2.17 0.35 -7.40
CA LEU A 163 3.09 0.89 -8.38
C LEU A 163 4.52 0.53 -7.94
N LYS A 164 5.28 -0.17 -8.79
CA LYS A 164 6.67 -0.54 -8.50
C LYS A 164 7.63 0.12 -9.48
N THR A 165 8.75 0.59 -8.95
CA THR A 165 9.88 1.16 -9.68
C THR A 165 11.16 0.48 -9.24
N ALA A 166 12.19 0.47 -10.10
CA ALA A 166 13.50 -0.06 -9.75
C ALA A 166 14.31 0.90 -8.86
N CYS A 167 14.05 2.21 -8.94
CA CYS A 167 14.72 3.22 -8.14
C CYS A 167 13.89 4.51 -8.11
N TYR A 168 14.01 5.26 -7.02
CA TYR A 168 13.35 6.56 -6.86
C TYR A 168 14.27 7.56 -6.17
N TYR A 169 14.02 8.84 -6.40
CA TYR A 169 14.57 9.93 -5.59
C TYR A 169 13.42 10.70 -4.97
N ALA A 170 13.50 10.94 -3.67
CA ALA A 170 12.56 11.80 -2.95
C ALA A 170 13.13 13.23 -2.89
N ALA A 171 12.32 14.20 -3.29
CA ALA A 171 12.58 15.62 -3.06
C ALA A 171 11.46 16.18 -2.16
N VAL A 172 11.87 16.84 -1.08
CA VAL A 172 10.97 17.46 -0.09
C VAL A 172 11.24 18.96 -0.09
N PHE A 173 10.17 19.76 -0.08
CA PHE A 173 10.20 21.22 -0.13
C PHE A 173 9.29 21.81 0.95
#